data_AF-A0A6S6G414-F1
#
_entry.id   AF-A0A6S6G414-F1
#
_cell.length_a   1.000
_cell.length_b   1.000
_cell.length_c   1.000
_cell.angle_alpha   90.00
_cell.angle_beta   90.00
_cell.angle_gamma   90.00
#
_symmetry.space_group_name_H-M   'P 1'
#
loop_
_entity.id
_entity.type
_entity.pdbx_description
1 polymer ?
#
loop_
_entity_poly.entity_id
_entity_poly.type
_entity_poly.pdbx_seq_one_letter_code
_entity_poly.pdbx_strand_id
1 'polypeptide(L)'
;MNTFCAVNDEFLVQLIGAARQRIVYIAPGLHLPVARAITNLFSRLGTLDVTLVLDASEEVCRIGFGEIAALELLHQLSGQVSFFIRNQPGLRVGALIVDDQTVIWAPTPRAVEEAPASGNGTTGATSAAPNGMILGQGVAEQIALATGADGTDAAPGEAEIGHVAVTPEQVATVAKALADNPPIPVDLQRLTRVFSTKLQFVELEAKGGNFSRRKLSLSSDQMNADASAHLRSFLDSGFRPFGDFKDRPVMVPVYFNGKQAFDSQQAPLVEPVSEARLNRERSDIEAEYLYDITGFGALMEKARKAEFLDRVEAYKVRLTAHSVGMRKIIQSELEQIIDDIVVLIIKRAGADGAKIDREKLRDGIKSKTDLKDGEAPFVRHVFKDVTHEQTQDAAFRKRVDKAVPGAVRRRLGAWFDEFTAAKEAPAPGGDAEASV
;
A
#
# COMPACT_ATOMS: atom_id res chain seq x y z
N MET A 1 -19.71 3.61 -40.42
CA MET A 1 -18.92 3.05 -39.31
C MET A 1 -18.91 1.54 -39.51
N ASN A 2 -17.78 0.90 -39.26
CA ASN A 2 -17.72 -0.56 -39.23
C ASN A 2 -18.56 -1.06 -38.05
N THR A 3 -19.20 -2.20 -38.23
CA THR A 3 -19.95 -2.91 -37.19
C THR A 3 -19.01 -3.33 -36.06
N PHE A 4 -17.86 -3.93 -36.38
CA PHE A 4 -16.86 -4.31 -35.39
C PHE A 4 -15.88 -3.16 -35.13
N CYS A 5 -15.68 -2.80 -33.86
CA CYS A 5 -14.87 -1.65 -33.49
C CYS A 5 -14.09 -1.83 -32.18
N ALA A 6 -13.06 -1.01 -32.02
CA ALA A 6 -12.36 -0.84 -30.75
C ALA A 6 -13.15 0.15 -29.88
N VAL A 7 -13.70 -0.36 -28.78
CA VAL A 7 -14.44 0.40 -27.78
C VAL A 7 -13.50 0.69 -26.60
N ASN A 8 -13.07 1.94 -26.52
CA ASN A 8 -12.27 2.51 -25.43
C ASN A 8 -12.94 3.78 -24.88
N ASP A 9 -12.31 4.44 -23.91
CA ASP A 9 -12.89 5.64 -23.27
C ASP A 9 -13.14 6.76 -24.27
N GLU A 10 -12.25 6.98 -25.24
CA GLU A 10 -12.41 8.02 -26.24
C GLU A 10 -13.66 7.78 -27.09
N PHE A 11 -13.85 6.53 -27.55
CA PHE A 11 -15.02 6.12 -28.31
C PHE A 11 -16.32 6.29 -27.50
N LEU A 12 -16.34 5.83 -26.24
CA LEU A 12 -17.49 5.96 -25.35
C LEU A 12 -17.82 7.43 -25.08
N VAL A 13 -16.82 8.26 -24.79
CA VAL A 13 -16.97 9.71 -24.55
C VAL A 13 -17.55 10.42 -25.78
N GLN A 14 -17.10 10.07 -26.98
CA GLN A 14 -17.63 10.64 -28.23
C GLN A 14 -19.11 10.30 -28.42
N LEU A 15 -19.49 9.02 -28.26
CA LEU A 15 -20.89 8.60 -28.39
C LEU A 15 -21.78 9.25 -27.33
N ILE A 16 -21.36 9.21 -26.07
CA ILE A 16 -22.08 9.84 -24.97
C ILE A 16 -22.27 11.33 -25.27
N GLY A 17 -21.22 12.04 -25.67
CA GLY A 17 -21.28 13.48 -25.97
C GLY A 17 -22.25 13.87 -27.11
N ALA A 18 -22.60 12.93 -27.98
CA ALA A 18 -23.55 13.10 -29.08
C ALA A 18 -25.02 12.88 -28.67
N ALA A 19 -25.28 12.30 -27.49
CA ALA A 19 -26.62 11.99 -27.00
C ALA A 19 -27.54 13.20 -26.97
N ARG A 20 -28.81 12.99 -27.34
CA ARG A 20 -29.84 14.05 -27.36
C ARG A 20 -31.04 13.75 -26.48
N GLN A 21 -31.38 12.48 -26.29
CA GLN A 21 -32.62 12.06 -25.62
C GLN A 21 -32.37 11.06 -24.50
N ARG A 22 -31.57 10.02 -24.75
CA ARG A 22 -31.41 8.90 -23.80
C ARG A 22 -29.99 8.36 -23.76
N ILE A 23 -29.55 7.99 -22.56
CA ILE A 23 -28.39 7.14 -22.32
C ILE A 23 -28.77 5.95 -21.43
N VAL A 24 -28.42 4.75 -21.85
CA VAL A 24 -28.41 3.55 -21.00
C VAL A 24 -26.99 3.00 -20.98
N TYR A 25 -26.31 3.04 -19.84
CA TYR A 25 -24.95 2.52 -19.68
C TYR A 25 -24.97 1.36 -18.70
N ILE A 26 -24.49 0.20 -19.15
CA ILE A 26 -24.40 -1.04 -18.40
C ILE A 26 -22.97 -1.53 -18.55
N ALA A 27 -22.20 -1.66 -17.47
CA ALA A 27 -20.86 -2.23 -17.53
C ALA A 27 -20.42 -2.66 -16.13
N PRO A 28 -19.38 -3.51 -15.98
CA PRO A 28 -18.82 -3.81 -14.66
C PRO A 28 -18.41 -2.52 -13.93
N GLY A 29 -17.69 -1.64 -14.61
CA GLY A 29 -17.32 -0.32 -14.10
C GLY A 29 -17.12 0.67 -15.23
N LEU A 30 -16.67 1.87 -14.89
CA LEU A 30 -16.27 2.88 -15.87
C LEU A 30 -15.09 3.71 -15.35
N HIS A 31 -14.35 4.29 -16.28
CA HIS A 31 -13.21 5.17 -16.00
C HIS A 31 -13.65 6.63 -15.93
N LEU A 32 -12.84 7.46 -15.28
CA LEU A 32 -13.17 8.85 -15.00
C LEU A 32 -13.53 9.70 -16.24
N PRO A 33 -12.91 9.54 -17.43
CA PRO A 33 -13.31 10.29 -18.62
C PRO A 33 -14.77 10.04 -19.03
N VAL A 34 -15.22 8.80 -18.98
CA VAL A 34 -16.60 8.40 -19.31
C VAL A 34 -17.58 8.97 -18.28
N ALA A 35 -17.24 8.92 -16.99
CA ALA A 35 -18.05 9.52 -15.91
C ALA A 35 -18.26 11.03 -16.13
N ARG A 36 -17.19 11.73 -16.49
CA ARG A 36 -17.22 13.17 -16.78
C ARG A 36 -18.08 13.48 -18.00
N ALA A 37 -18.03 12.66 -19.04
CA ALA A 37 -18.87 12.83 -20.23
C ALA A 37 -20.37 12.73 -19.89
N ILE A 38 -20.75 11.75 -19.08
CA ILE A 38 -22.13 11.60 -18.57
C ILE A 38 -22.51 12.82 -17.73
N THR A 39 -21.65 13.23 -16.79
CA THR A 39 -21.89 14.39 -15.91
C THR A 39 -22.11 15.68 -16.71
N ASN A 40 -21.28 15.91 -17.74
CA ASN A 40 -21.37 17.11 -18.58
C ASN A 40 -22.67 17.17 -19.39
N LEU A 41 -23.30 16.04 -19.69
CA LEU A 41 -24.58 16.01 -20.42
C LEU A 41 -25.75 16.47 -19.57
N PHE A 42 -25.78 16.09 -18.29
CA PHE A 42 -26.79 16.60 -17.36
C PHE A 42 -26.78 18.12 -17.27
N SER A 43 -25.60 18.74 -17.32
CA SER A 43 -25.47 20.20 -17.34
C SER A 43 -25.96 20.85 -18.64
N ARG A 44 -25.98 20.11 -19.76
CA ARG A 44 -26.32 20.62 -21.09
C ARG A 44 -27.79 20.39 -21.46
N LEU A 45 -28.37 19.27 -21.07
CA LEU A 45 -29.67 18.81 -21.53
C LEU A 45 -30.64 18.85 -20.34
N GLY A 46 -31.54 19.84 -20.34
CA GLY A 46 -32.54 20.00 -19.27
C GLY A 46 -33.53 18.84 -19.13
N THR A 47 -33.61 17.95 -20.13
CA THR A 47 -34.32 16.67 -20.11
C THR A 47 -33.47 15.63 -20.81
N LEU A 48 -32.96 14.65 -20.06
CA LEU A 48 -32.16 13.53 -20.58
C LEU A 48 -32.47 12.31 -19.73
N ASP A 49 -32.91 11.23 -20.36
CA ASP A 49 -33.19 9.97 -19.68
C ASP A 49 -31.89 9.18 -19.52
N VAL A 50 -31.36 9.10 -18.29
CA VAL A 50 -30.12 8.37 -18.01
C VAL A 50 -30.39 7.17 -17.11
N THR A 51 -29.97 6.00 -17.55
CA THR A 51 -29.93 4.77 -16.74
C THR A 51 -28.50 4.27 -16.66
N LEU A 52 -27.96 4.16 -15.44
CA LEU A 52 -26.64 3.57 -15.19
C LEU A 52 -26.80 2.29 -14.36
N VAL A 53 -26.24 1.18 -14.84
CA VAL A 53 -26.17 -0.10 -14.12
C VAL A 53 -24.71 -0.55 -14.06
N LEU A 54 -24.16 -0.63 -12.85
CA LEU A 54 -22.75 -0.93 -12.60
C LEU A 54 -22.59 -2.06 -11.60
N ASP A 55 -21.46 -2.75 -11.64
CA ASP A 55 -21.01 -3.61 -10.53
C ASP A 55 -20.16 -2.75 -9.57
N ALA A 56 -20.78 -2.26 -8.48
CA ALA A 56 -20.12 -1.38 -7.53
C ALA A 56 -19.30 -2.16 -6.48
N SER A 57 -18.46 -3.09 -6.92
CA SER A 57 -17.56 -3.88 -6.07
C SER A 57 -16.12 -3.38 -6.12
N GLU A 58 -15.37 -3.61 -5.03
CA GLU A 58 -13.93 -3.30 -4.99
C GLU A 58 -13.14 -4.08 -6.06
N GLU A 59 -13.64 -5.24 -6.47
CA GLU A 59 -12.97 -6.12 -7.43
C GLU A 59 -12.93 -5.52 -8.83
N VAL A 60 -14.04 -4.91 -9.27
CA VAL A 60 -14.13 -4.16 -10.53
C VAL A 60 -13.03 -3.10 -10.61
N CYS A 61 -12.78 -2.39 -9.51
CA CYS A 61 -11.71 -1.40 -9.43
C CYS A 61 -10.32 -2.06 -9.45
N ARG A 62 -10.13 -3.16 -8.70
CA ARG A 62 -8.84 -3.85 -8.59
C ARG A 62 -8.37 -4.46 -9.91
N ILE A 63 -9.27 -5.06 -10.68
CA ILE A 63 -8.94 -5.66 -11.99
C ILE A 63 -8.85 -4.62 -13.13
N GLY A 64 -9.27 -3.38 -12.85
CA GLY A 64 -9.16 -2.25 -13.77
C GLY A 64 -10.34 -2.07 -14.73
N PHE A 65 -11.50 -2.68 -14.45
CA PHE A 65 -12.73 -2.42 -15.22
C PHE A 65 -13.34 -1.03 -14.95
N GLY A 66 -13.00 -0.39 -13.83
CA GLY A 66 -13.43 0.96 -13.52
C GLY A 66 -12.59 1.61 -12.42
N GLU A 67 -12.91 2.86 -12.07
CA GLU A 67 -12.19 3.64 -11.06
C GLU A 67 -13.12 4.09 -9.94
N ILE A 68 -12.63 4.07 -8.70
CA ILE A 68 -13.41 4.57 -7.55
C ILE A 68 -13.77 6.05 -7.71
N ALA A 69 -12.85 6.85 -8.25
CA ALA A 69 -13.09 8.28 -8.51
C ALA A 69 -14.24 8.51 -9.50
N ALA A 70 -14.46 7.61 -10.45
CA ALA A 70 -15.59 7.68 -11.39
C ALA A 70 -16.92 7.38 -10.69
N LEU A 71 -16.94 6.36 -9.82
CA LEU A 71 -18.12 6.00 -9.03
C LEU A 71 -18.50 7.10 -8.03
N GLU A 72 -17.50 7.67 -7.33
CA GLU A 72 -17.69 8.80 -6.42
C GLU A 72 -18.26 10.03 -7.15
N LEU A 73 -17.74 10.35 -8.34
CA LEU A 73 -18.23 11.47 -9.15
C LEU A 73 -19.71 11.28 -9.54
N LEU A 74 -20.08 10.10 -10.04
CA LEU A 74 -21.47 9.82 -10.41
C LEU A 74 -22.39 9.80 -9.19
N HIS A 75 -21.93 9.29 -8.06
CA HIS A 75 -22.72 9.28 -6.82
C HIS A 75 -22.99 10.70 -6.31
N GLN A 76 -21.98 11.58 -6.35
CA GLN A 76 -22.15 13.00 -6.03
C GLN A 76 -23.20 13.66 -6.95
N LEU A 77 -23.15 13.39 -8.25
CA LEU A 77 -24.14 13.91 -9.20
C LEU A 77 -25.55 13.39 -8.90
N SER A 78 -25.69 12.12 -8.49
CA SER A 78 -27.00 11.53 -8.13
C SER A 78 -27.65 12.19 -6.91
N GLY A 79 -26.86 12.83 -6.06
CA GLY A 79 -27.38 13.66 -4.97
C GLY A 79 -27.86 15.05 -5.40
N GLN A 80 -27.50 15.50 -6.61
CA GLN A 80 -27.83 16.83 -7.13
C GLN A 80 -28.96 16.78 -8.16
N VAL A 81 -29.04 15.69 -8.92
CA VAL A 81 -30.02 15.48 -10.00
C VAL A 81 -30.79 14.21 -9.73
N SER A 82 -32.08 14.18 -10.07
CA SER A 82 -32.95 13.01 -9.86
C SER A 82 -32.60 11.85 -10.82
N PHE A 83 -31.48 11.18 -10.59
CA PHE A 83 -31.11 9.90 -11.17
C PHE A 83 -30.43 9.02 -10.12
N PHE A 84 -30.37 7.71 -10.36
CA PHE A 84 -29.72 6.77 -9.44
C PHE A 84 -28.82 5.81 -10.21
N ILE A 85 -27.69 5.44 -9.58
CA ILE A 85 -26.82 4.37 -10.07
C ILE A 85 -27.41 3.06 -9.56
N ARG A 86 -27.72 2.13 -10.46
CA ARG A 86 -28.19 0.79 -10.11
C ARG A 86 -26.99 -0.14 -9.95
N ASN A 87 -27.01 -0.96 -8.92
CA ASN A 87 -25.96 -1.96 -8.69
C ASN A 87 -26.41 -3.32 -9.24
N GLN A 88 -25.59 -3.94 -10.08
CA GLN A 88 -25.73 -5.33 -10.51
C GLN A 88 -24.35 -6.01 -10.43
N PRO A 89 -24.09 -6.79 -9.38
CA PRO A 89 -22.89 -7.59 -9.28
C PRO A 89 -22.76 -8.60 -10.42
N GLY A 90 -21.52 -8.97 -10.77
CA GLY A 90 -21.21 -10.03 -11.73
C GLY A 90 -21.26 -9.61 -13.20
N LEU A 91 -21.46 -8.32 -13.51
CA LEU A 91 -21.43 -7.85 -14.90
C LEU A 91 -20.08 -8.13 -15.55
N ARG A 92 -20.10 -8.62 -16.79
CA ARG A 92 -18.91 -8.93 -17.61
C ARG A 92 -18.96 -8.38 -19.03
N VAL A 93 -20.08 -7.77 -19.39
CA VAL A 93 -20.33 -7.20 -20.71
C VAL A 93 -20.64 -5.72 -20.50
N GLY A 94 -20.10 -4.89 -21.38
CA GLY A 94 -20.48 -3.50 -21.53
C GLY A 94 -21.59 -3.37 -22.57
N ALA A 95 -22.61 -2.58 -22.27
CA ALA A 95 -23.63 -2.14 -23.21
C ALA A 95 -23.90 -0.65 -23.01
N LEU A 96 -23.95 0.10 -24.11
CA LEU A 96 -24.22 1.52 -24.14
C LEU A 96 -25.29 1.76 -25.21
N ILE A 97 -26.42 2.32 -24.81
CA ILE A 97 -27.43 2.81 -25.73
C ILE A 97 -27.40 4.33 -25.67
N VAL A 98 -27.12 4.97 -26.80
CA VAL A 98 -27.24 6.41 -26.97
C VAL A 98 -28.30 6.67 -28.01
N ASP A 99 -29.43 7.23 -27.58
CA ASP A 99 -30.62 7.41 -28.41
C ASP A 99 -31.02 6.08 -29.09
N ASP A 100 -30.83 5.99 -30.42
CA ASP A 100 -31.15 4.83 -31.26
C ASP A 100 -29.92 3.96 -31.61
N GLN A 101 -28.72 4.32 -31.14
CA GLN A 101 -27.50 3.57 -31.38
C GLN A 101 -27.16 2.69 -30.18
N THR A 102 -26.87 1.41 -30.43
CA THR A 102 -26.45 0.47 -29.39
C THR A 102 -25.01 0.06 -29.62
N VAL A 103 -24.22 0.01 -28.55
CA VAL A 103 -22.87 -0.55 -28.55
C VAL A 103 -22.81 -1.64 -27.50
N ILE A 104 -22.25 -2.79 -27.85
CA ILE A 104 -21.95 -3.88 -26.92
C ILE A 104 -20.46 -4.15 -27.01
N TRP A 105 -19.77 -4.29 -25.87
CA TRP A 105 -18.33 -4.56 -25.86
C TRP A 105 -17.92 -5.45 -24.69
N ALA A 106 -16.74 -6.05 -24.82
CA ALA A 106 -16.02 -6.67 -23.72
C ALA A 106 -15.17 -5.58 -23.02
N PRO A 107 -15.49 -5.19 -21.77
CA PRO A 107 -14.70 -4.21 -21.02
C PRO A 107 -13.26 -4.71 -20.80
N THR A 108 -12.28 -3.82 -20.95
CA THR A 108 -10.87 -4.17 -20.81
C THR A 108 -10.42 -4.14 -19.34
N PRO A 109 -9.84 -5.22 -18.80
CA PRO A 109 -9.28 -5.23 -17.45
C PRO A 109 -7.92 -4.52 -17.42
N ARG A 110 -7.93 -3.20 -17.20
CA ARG A 110 -6.73 -2.34 -17.34
C ARG A 110 -5.60 -2.60 -16.36
N ALA A 111 -5.79 -3.48 -15.37
CA ALA A 111 -4.70 -3.92 -14.50
C ALA A 111 -3.74 -4.89 -15.21
N VAL A 112 -4.18 -5.56 -16.29
CA VAL A 112 -3.43 -6.62 -16.99
C VAL A 112 -3.39 -6.47 -18.51
N GLU A 113 -4.27 -5.65 -19.10
CA GLU A 113 -4.39 -5.45 -20.54
C GLU A 113 -4.44 -3.95 -20.89
N GLU A 114 -3.79 -3.53 -21.98
CA GLU A 114 -3.92 -2.18 -22.51
C GLU A 114 -5.27 -1.98 -23.22
N ALA A 115 -5.81 -0.77 -23.20
CA ALA A 115 -7.04 -0.47 -23.94
C ALA A 115 -6.85 -0.66 -25.46
N PRO A 116 -7.86 -1.16 -26.19
CA PRO A 116 -7.75 -1.38 -27.63
C PRO A 116 -7.53 -0.06 -28.35
N ALA A 117 -6.57 -0.07 -29.29
CA ALA A 117 -6.22 1.11 -30.07
C ALA A 117 -7.37 1.49 -31.02
N SER A 118 -7.76 2.76 -31.02
CA SER A 118 -8.66 3.34 -32.03
C SER A 118 -7.95 3.31 -33.38
N GLY A 119 -8.41 2.44 -34.30
CA GLY A 119 -7.80 2.27 -35.63
C GLY A 119 -8.04 3.47 -36.54
N ASN A 120 -7.28 4.56 -36.36
CA ASN A 120 -7.15 5.66 -37.33
C ASN A 120 -5.69 5.78 -37.83
N GLY A 121 -4.98 4.66 -37.93
CA GLY A 121 -3.62 4.62 -38.46
C GLY A 121 -3.61 4.82 -39.98
N THR A 122 -3.16 5.99 -40.44
CA THR A 122 -2.83 6.32 -41.84
C THR A 122 -1.62 5.56 -42.40
N THR A 123 -1.15 4.52 -41.73
CA THR A 123 -0.06 3.66 -42.19
C THR A 123 -0.51 2.20 -42.09
N GLY A 124 -0.57 1.54 -43.24
CA GLY A 124 -1.04 0.16 -43.37
C GLY A 124 -0.42 -0.79 -42.34
N ALA A 125 -1.25 -1.68 -41.81
CA ALA A 125 -0.92 -2.76 -40.86
C ALA A 125 -0.92 -2.44 -39.35
N THR A 126 -1.91 -1.68 -38.86
CA THR A 126 -2.42 -1.94 -37.49
C THR A 126 -3.84 -2.47 -37.61
N SER A 127 -3.98 -3.80 -37.47
CA SER A 127 -5.29 -4.42 -37.30
C SER A 127 -5.91 -3.81 -36.06
N ALA A 128 -7.01 -3.06 -36.21
CA ALA A 128 -7.85 -2.74 -35.07
C ALA A 128 -8.17 -4.08 -34.37
N ALA A 129 -7.96 -4.15 -33.05
CA ALA A 129 -8.36 -5.30 -32.25
C ALA A 129 -9.78 -5.01 -31.74
N PRO A 130 -10.83 -5.44 -32.46
CA PRO A 130 -12.19 -5.15 -32.05
C PRO A 130 -12.50 -5.88 -30.74
N ASN A 131 -13.01 -5.14 -29.76
CA ASN A 131 -13.57 -5.69 -28.53
C ASN A 131 -15.07 -5.41 -28.42
N GLY A 132 -15.68 -4.76 -29.42
CA GLY A 132 -17.09 -4.42 -29.41
C GLY A 132 -17.71 -4.30 -30.78
N MET A 133 -19.02 -4.06 -30.76
CA MET A 133 -19.88 -3.91 -31.92
C MET A 133 -20.77 -2.68 -31.76
N ILE A 134 -20.90 -1.88 -32.82
CA ILE A 134 -21.94 -0.86 -32.95
C ILE A 134 -23.09 -1.41 -33.79
N LEU A 135 -24.30 -1.33 -33.24
CA LEU A 135 -25.49 -2.01 -33.74
C LEU A 135 -26.59 -0.98 -34.02
N GLY A 136 -27.13 -1.05 -35.23
CA GLY A 136 -28.28 -0.26 -35.68
C GLY A 136 -29.56 -1.09 -35.74
N GLN A 137 -30.49 -0.69 -36.60
CA GLN A 137 -31.67 -1.50 -36.93
C GLN A 137 -31.25 -2.71 -37.78
N GLY A 138 -31.93 -3.85 -37.61
CA GLY A 138 -31.61 -5.06 -38.37
C GLY A 138 -30.31 -5.75 -37.94
N VAL A 139 -30.04 -5.80 -36.62
CA VAL A 139 -28.81 -6.32 -36.00
C VAL A 139 -28.30 -7.62 -36.64
N ALA A 140 -29.17 -8.61 -36.86
CA ALA A 140 -28.77 -9.90 -37.42
C ALA A 140 -28.22 -9.79 -38.85
N GLU A 141 -28.89 -9.00 -39.71
CA GLU A 141 -28.48 -8.76 -41.08
C GLU A 141 -27.18 -7.94 -41.12
N GLN A 142 -27.08 -6.91 -40.26
CA GLN A 142 -25.86 -6.11 -40.13
C GLN A 142 -24.64 -6.98 -39.78
N ILE A 143 -24.76 -7.85 -38.78
CA ILE A 143 -23.67 -8.74 -38.38
C ILE A 143 -23.35 -9.74 -39.49
N ALA A 144 -24.37 -10.34 -40.11
CA ALA A 144 -24.18 -11.32 -41.19
C ALA A 144 -23.37 -10.72 -42.35
N LEU A 145 -23.74 -9.52 -42.80
CA LEU A 145 -23.00 -8.77 -43.84
C LEU A 145 -21.57 -8.43 -43.38
N ALA A 146 -21.40 -7.92 -42.15
CA ALA A 146 -20.09 -7.57 -41.61
C ALA A 146 -19.14 -8.77 -41.46
N THR A 147 -19.68 -9.98 -41.36
CA THR A 147 -18.88 -11.22 -41.32
C THR A 147 -18.75 -11.94 -42.66
N GLY A 148 -19.42 -11.47 -43.72
CA GLY A 148 -19.52 -12.20 -44.99
C GLY A 148 -20.15 -13.59 -44.82
N ALA A 149 -21.20 -13.69 -43.99
CA ALA A 149 -21.82 -14.97 -43.65
C ALA A 149 -22.46 -15.64 -44.87
N ASP A 150 -22.44 -16.98 -44.88
CA ASP A 150 -23.08 -17.78 -45.92
C ASP A 150 -24.58 -17.42 -46.06
N GLY A 151 -25.03 -17.21 -47.30
CA GLY A 151 -26.40 -16.78 -47.60
C GLY A 151 -26.60 -15.27 -47.62
N THR A 152 -25.54 -14.48 -47.42
CA THR A 152 -25.51 -13.05 -47.77
C THR A 152 -24.94 -12.84 -49.17
N ASP A 153 -25.25 -11.71 -49.80
CA ASP A 153 -24.66 -11.31 -51.09
C ASP A 153 -23.20 -10.79 -50.94
N ALA A 154 -22.63 -10.83 -49.74
CA ALA A 154 -21.28 -10.34 -49.44
C ALA A 154 -20.24 -11.45 -49.64
N ALA A 155 -19.21 -11.19 -50.46
CA ALA A 155 -18.10 -12.11 -50.61
C ALA A 155 -17.19 -12.11 -49.35
N PRO A 156 -16.46 -13.18 -49.03
CA PRO A 156 -15.54 -13.21 -47.89
C PRO A 156 -14.47 -12.10 -47.88
N GLY A 157 -14.08 -11.60 -49.06
CA GLY A 157 -13.15 -10.45 -49.19
C GLY A 157 -13.80 -9.08 -48.92
N GLU A 158 -15.12 -9.03 -48.76
CA GLU A 158 -15.91 -7.84 -48.45
C GLU A 158 -16.32 -7.79 -46.96
N ALA A 159 -16.02 -8.85 -46.19
CA ALA A 159 -16.27 -8.89 -44.76
C ALA A 159 -15.48 -7.79 -44.02
N GLU A 160 -15.94 -7.33 -42.86
CA GLU A 160 -15.17 -6.42 -42.00
C GLU A 160 -14.06 -7.17 -41.25
N ILE A 161 -14.36 -8.40 -40.81
CA ILE A 161 -13.47 -9.28 -40.05
C ILE A 161 -13.46 -10.70 -40.66
N GLY A 162 -12.44 -11.50 -40.35
CA GLY A 162 -12.39 -12.90 -40.78
C GLY A 162 -11.92 -13.13 -42.22
N HIS A 163 -11.19 -12.18 -42.80
CA HIS A 163 -10.69 -12.19 -44.18
C HIS A 163 -9.85 -13.40 -44.59
N VAL A 164 -9.23 -14.08 -43.64
CA VAL A 164 -8.23 -15.13 -43.90
C VAL A 164 -8.69 -16.42 -43.23
N ALA A 165 -8.80 -17.49 -44.02
CA ALA A 165 -9.07 -18.82 -43.51
C ALA A 165 -7.89 -19.35 -42.67
N VAL A 166 -8.21 -20.05 -41.59
CA VAL A 166 -7.19 -20.72 -40.76
C VAL A 166 -6.60 -21.88 -41.56
N THR A 167 -5.28 -21.88 -41.80
CA THR A 167 -4.62 -22.93 -42.61
C THR A 167 -4.21 -24.15 -41.78
N PRO A 168 -4.06 -25.35 -42.38
CA PRO A 168 -3.55 -26.53 -41.68
C PRO A 168 -2.18 -26.30 -41.02
N GLU A 169 -1.29 -25.54 -41.66
CA GLU A 169 0.03 -25.20 -41.13
C GLU A 169 -0.08 -24.29 -39.90
N GLN A 170 -1.02 -23.34 -39.89
CA GLN A 170 -1.30 -22.50 -38.72
C GLN A 170 -1.80 -23.34 -37.56
N VAL A 171 -2.74 -24.27 -37.80
CA VAL A 171 -3.24 -25.20 -36.78
C VAL A 171 -2.09 -26.06 -36.23
N ALA A 172 -1.26 -26.63 -37.10
CA ALA A 172 -0.11 -27.43 -36.68
C ALA A 172 0.91 -26.62 -35.86
N THR A 173 1.12 -25.35 -36.23
CA THR A 173 2.01 -24.42 -35.51
C THR A 173 1.46 -24.14 -34.11
N VAL A 174 0.17 -23.82 -33.99
CA VAL A 174 -0.49 -23.58 -32.70
C VAL A 174 -0.49 -24.85 -31.85
N ALA A 175 -0.82 -26.01 -32.43
CA ALA A 175 -0.81 -27.30 -31.73
C ALA A 175 0.57 -27.66 -31.20
N LYS A 176 1.63 -27.44 -32.00
CA LYS A 176 3.01 -27.64 -31.55
C LYS A 176 3.39 -26.65 -30.45
N ALA A 177 3.05 -25.37 -30.59
CA ALA A 177 3.32 -24.37 -29.56
C ALA A 177 2.63 -24.72 -28.23
N LEU A 178 1.39 -25.21 -28.27
CA LEU A 178 0.66 -25.71 -27.10
C LEU A 178 1.17 -27.08 -26.60
N ALA A 179 1.91 -27.85 -27.38
CA ALA A 179 2.54 -29.08 -26.91
C ALA A 179 3.90 -28.78 -26.23
N ASP A 180 4.69 -27.88 -26.83
CA ASP A 180 6.01 -27.47 -26.35
C ASP A 180 5.90 -26.57 -25.12
N ASN A 181 4.89 -25.70 -25.09
CA ASN A 181 4.52 -24.86 -23.97
C ASN A 181 3.02 -25.03 -23.72
N PRO A 182 2.61 -26.13 -23.06
CA PRO A 182 1.21 -26.30 -22.70
C PRO A 182 0.72 -25.05 -22.01
N PRO A 183 -0.51 -24.59 -22.33
CA PRO A 183 -1.12 -23.57 -21.52
C PRO A 183 -0.98 -24.11 -20.11
N ILE A 184 -0.16 -23.42 -19.30
CA ILE A 184 -0.20 -23.56 -17.85
C ILE A 184 -1.69 -23.56 -17.61
N PRO A 185 -2.30 -24.58 -16.97
CA PRO A 185 -3.71 -24.53 -16.64
C PRO A 185 -3.89 -23.15 -16.08
N VAL A 186 -4.54 -22.27 -16.86
CA VAL A 186 -4.61 -20.87 -16.49
C VAL A 186 -5.71 -20.96 -15.49
N ASP A 187 -5.30 -21.34 -14.32
CA ASP A 187 -6.05 -21.14 -13.16
C ASP A 187 -6.10 -19.63 -13.15
N LEU A 188 -7.24 -19.06 -13.59
CA LEU A 188 -7.50 -17.62 -13.49
C LEU A 188 -7.17 -17.16 -12.05
N GLN A 189 -7.19 -18.09 -11.09
CA GLN A 189 -6.51 -18.06 -9.80
C GLN A 189 -5.04 -17.54 -9.76
N ARG A 190 -4.28 -17.36 -10.86
CA ARG A 190 -2.89 -16.87 -10.80
C ARG A 190 -2.71 -15.44 -11.34
N LEU A 191 -3.57 -15.02 -12.27
CA LEU A 191 -3.61 -13.65 -12.82
C LEU A 191 -4.70 -12.78 -12.17
N THR A 192 -5.71 -13.41 -11.56
CA THR A 192 -6.85 -12.75 -10.89
C THR A 192 -7.10 -13.24 -9.47
N ARG A 193 -6.14 -13.93 -8.81
CA ARG A 193 -6.19 -14.02 -7.33
C ARG A 193 -5.94 -12.62 -6.78
N VAL A 194 -7.04 -11.90 -6.58
CA VAL A 194 -7.15 -10.89 -5.54
C VAL A 194 -7.08 -11.64 -4.20
N PHE A 195 -5.92 -12.23 -3.94
CA PHE A 195 -5.58 -12.68 -2.62
C PHE A 195 -5.43 -11.39 -1.81
N SER A 196 -6.49 -11.07 -1.09
CA SER A 196 -6.53 -9.90 -0.23
C SER A 196 -6.26 -10.34 1.18
N THR A 197 -5.31 -9.68 1.81
CA THR A 197 -5.01 -9.83 3.21
C THR A 197 -5.37 -8.53 3.89
N LYS A 198 -6.11 -8.63 4.99
CA LYS A 198 -6.37 -7.49 5.87
C LYS A 198 -5.19 -7.22 6.80
N LEU A 199 -4.19 -8.11 6.80
CA LEU A 199 -2.95 -8.03 7.58
C LEU A 199 -1.72 -7.86 6.68
N GLN A 200 -0.70 -7.16 7.18
CA GLN A 200 0.62 -7.02 6.54
C GLN A 200 1.72 -7.10 7.61
N PHE A 201 2.91 -7.56 7.23
CA PHE A 201 4.08 -7.54 8.10
C PHE A 201 4.62 -6.13 8.28
N VAL A 202 5.14 -5.88 9.48
CA VAL A 202 5.81 -4.63 9.85
C VAL A 202 7.11 -4.95 10.57
N GLU A 203 8.20 -4.38 10.08
CA GLU A 203 9.46 -4.31 10.82
C GLU A 203 9.69 -2.86 11.22
N LEU A 204 9.75 -2.57 12.52
CA LEU A 204 10.04 -1.24 13.07
C LEU A 204 11.40 -1.24 13.78
N GLU A 205 12.30 -0.37 13.34
CA GLU A 205 13.62 -0.18 13.94
C GLU A 205 13.77 1.26 14.40
N ALA A 206 14.22 1.46 15.65
CA ALA A 206 14.57 2.77 16.17
C ALA A 206 15.92 2.70 16.92
N LYS A 207 16.84 3.62 16.58
CA LYS A 207 18.18 3.75 17.18
C LYS A 207 18.52 5.21 17.51
N GLY A 208 19.61 5.41 18.25
CA GLY A 208 20.14 6.73 18.61
C GLY A 208 19.37 7.48 19.72
N GLY A 209 18.46 6.80 20.44
CA GLY A 209 17.75 7.33 21.62
C GLY A 209 18.29 6.89 22.98
N ASN A 210 19.04 5.78 23.03
CA ASN A 210 19.44 5.14 24.29
C ASN A 210 20.82 5.62 24.77
N PHE A 211 20.90 6.87 25.22
CA PHE A 211 22.15 7.46 25.73
C PHE A 211 22.61 6.76 27.01
N SER A 212 21.69 6.34 27.87
CA SER A 212 22.00 5.66 29.13
C SER A 212 22.75 4.32 28.98
N ARG A 213 22.66 3.73 27.79
CA ARG A 213 23.29 2.44 27.47
C ARG A 213 24.67 2.59 26.81
N ARG A 214 25.10 3.81 26.48
CA ARG A 214 26.41 4.04 25.86
C ARG A 214 27.53 3.63 26.82
N LYS A 215 28.46 2.82 26.33
CA LYS A 215 29.64 2.38 27.06
C LYS A 215 30.87 3.14 26.56
N LEU A 216 31.70 3.59 27.50
CA LEU A 216 33.03 4.10 27.22
C LEU A 216 34.04 2.98 27.53
N SER A 217 34.71 2.48 26.49
CA SER A 217 35.80 1.51 26.65
C SER A 217 37.14 2.24 26.64
N LEU A 218 37.97 2.00 27.65
CA LEU A 218 39.32 2.56 27.74
C LEU A 218 40.33 1.43 27.55
N SER A 219 40.98 1.36 26.39
CA SER A 219 42.07 0.39 26.19
C SER A 219 43.21 0.57 27.20
N SER A 220 43.65 -0.55 27.79
CA SER A 220 44.73 -0.63 28.79
C SER A 220 46.07 -0.06 28.31
N ASP A 221 46.32 -0.06 27.00
CA ASP A 221 47.59 0.38 26.39
C ASP A 221 47.86 1.89 26.54
N GLN A 222 46.82 2.66 26.87
CA GLN A 222 46.93 4.11 27.11
C GLN A 222 47.16 4.46 28.58
N MET A 223 47.19 3.46 29.47
CA MET A 223 47.58 3.62 30.87
C MET A 223 48.97 3.04 31.09
N ASN A 224 49.81 3.73 31.86
CA ASN A 224 51.16 3.30 32.19
C ASN A 224 51.24 1.80 32.50
N ALA A 225 52.30 1.14 32.03
CA ALA A 225 52.48 -0.32 31.97
C ALA A 225 52.33 -1.09 33.31
N ASP A 226 52.28 -0.38 34.45
CA ASP A 226 52.23 -0.94 35.80
C ASP A 226 50.81 -1.16 36.36
N ALA A 227 49.76 -1.09 35.53
CA ALA A 227 48.39 -1.35 35.97
C ALA A 227 48.18 -2.81 36.42
N SER A 228 47.66 -3.01 37.63
CA SER A 228 47.31 -4.33 38.21
C SER A 228 46.29 -5.09 37.33
N ALA A 229 46.24 -6.43 37.44
CA ALA A 229 45.23 -7.23 36.74
C ALA A 229 43.78 -6.83 37.11
N HIS A 230 43.56 -6.37 38.35
CA HIS A 230 42.26 -5.89 38.82
C HIS A 230 41.85 -4.57 38.16
N LEU A 231 42.81 -3.64 38.04
CA LEU A 231 42.59 -2.35 37.38
C LEU A 231 42.35 -2.53 35.87
N ARG A 232 43.06 -3.44 35.20
CA ARG A 232 42.84 -3.77 33.78
C ARG A 232 41.42 -4.32 33.54
N SER A 233 41.01 -5.31 34.34
CA SER A 233 39.64 -5.86 34.26
C SER A 233 38.56 -4.80 34.48
N PHE A 234 38.81 -3.84 35.37
CA PHE A 234 37.89 -2.72 35.61
C PHE A 234 37.81 -1.76 34.41
N LEU A 235 38.94 -1.40 33.81
CA LEU A 235 38.98 -0.52 32.61
C LEU A 235 38.32 -1.20 31.40
N ASP A 236 38.51 -2.50 31.23
CA ASP A 236 37.92 -3.30 30.15
C ASP A 236 36.41 -3.52 30.35
N SER A 237 35.89 -3.43 31.57
CA SER A 237 34.46 -3.64 31.88
C SER A 237 33.53 -2.56 31.28
N GLY A 238 34.10 -1.43 30.87
CA GLY A 238 33.41 -0.34 30.19
C GLY A 238 32.56 0.52 31.13
N PHE A 239 32.80 1.83 31.13
CA PHE A 239 32.06 2.79 31.94
C PHE A 239 30.72 3.15 31.30
N ARG A 240 29.68 3.37 32.11
CA ARG A 240 28.40 3.94 31.65
C ARG A 240 28.24 5.35 32.19
N PRO A 241 28.93 6.35 31.61
CA PRO A 241 28.96 7.71 32.15
C PRO A 241 27.59 8.41 32.11
N PHE A 242 26.65 7.88 31.34
CA PHE A 242 25.30 8.43 31.19
C PHE A 242 24.22 7.56 31.83
N GLY A 243 24.56 6.63 32.74
CA GLY A 243 23.56 5.72 33.33
C GLY A 243 22.32 6.45 33.87
N ASP A 244 22.54 7.58 34.54
CA ASP A 244 21.49 8.42 35.15
C ASP A 244 20.70 9.25 34.13
N PHE A 245 21.12 9.27 32.86
CA PHE A 245 20.48 10.06 31.81
C PHE A 245 19.15 9.43 31.36
N LYS A 246 18.89 8.19 31.77
CA LYS A 246 17.66 7.46 31.48
C LYS A 246 16.40 8.24 31.89
N ASP A 247 16.48 8.94 33.02
CA ASP A 247 15.34 9.67 33.62
C ASP A 247 15.48 11.19 33.47
N ARG A 248 16.55 11.67 32.83
CA ARG A 248 16.74 13.12 32.60
C ARG A 248 15.73 13.64 31.59
N PRO A 249 14.99 14.72 31.91
CA PRO A 249 14.01 15.29 31.01
C PRO A 249 14.65 16.19 29.95
N VAL A 250 14.18 16.08 28.72
CA VAL A 250 14.43 17.02 27.61
C VAL A 250 13.09 17.55 27.12
N MET A 251 13.02 18.86 26.87
CA MET A 251 11.84 19.47 26.26
C MET A 251 11.70 19.00 24.81
N VAL A 252 10.59 18.33 24.51
CA VAL A 252 10.26 17.86 23.15
C VAL A 252 8.85 18.30 22.77
N PRO A 253 8.53 18.39 21.47
CA PRO A 253 7.18 18.76 21.02
C PRO A 253 6.10 17.78 21.52
N VAL A 254 4.93 18.31 21.85
CA VAL A 254 3.74 17.55 22.27
C VAL A 254 2.98 17.08 21.04
N TYR A 255 2.55 15.82 21.08
CA TYR A 255 1.68 15.22 20.07
C TYR A 255 0.45 14.59 20.73
N PHE A 256 -0.72 14.80 20.14
CA PHE A 256 -1.97 14.11 20.48
C PHE A 256 -2.43 13.31 19.27
N ASN A 257 -2.55 11.99 19.42
CA ASN A 257 -2.97 11.08 18.35
C ASN A 257 -2.21 11.29 17.02
N GLY A 258 -0.88 11.45 17.09
CA GLY A 258 -0.04 11.65 15.90
C GLY A 258 -0.01 13.09 15.36
N LYS A 259 -0.81 14.01 15.92
CA LYS A 259 -0.84 15.42 15.50
C LYS A 259 -0.13 16.32 16.50
N GLN A 260 0.72 17.22 15.99
CA GLN A 260 1.45 18.16 16.82
C GLN A 260 0.50 19.16 17.47
N ALA A 261 0.71 19.43 18.76
CA ALA A 261 -0.11 20.35 19.54
C ALA A 261 0.50 21.75 19.54
N PHE A 262 -0.37 22.77 19.46
CA PHE A 262 0.01 24.18 19.43
C PHE A 262 -0.76 24.95 20.50
N ASP A 263 -0.17 26.02 21.00
CA ASP A 263 -0.83 26.95 21.91
C ASP A 263 -1.76 27.92 21.16
N SER A 264 -2.39 28.84 21.90
CA SER A 264 -3.29 29.85 21.33
C SER A 264 -2.61 30.84 20.38
N GLN A 265 -1.28 30.89 20.36
CA GLN A 265 -0.47 31.74 19.48
C GLN A 265 0.14 30.96 18.31
N GLN A 266 -0.29 29.72 18.09
CA GLN A 266 0.26 28.78 17.11
C GLN A 266 1.74 28.41 17.33
N ALA A 267 2.26 28.56 18.55
CA ALA A 267 3.59 28.05 18.89
C ALA A 267 3.50 26.56 19.30
N PRO A 268 4.45 25.70 18.90
CA PRO A 268 4.50 24.31 19.34
C PRO A 268 4.51 24.16 20.86
N LEU A 269 3.57 23.38 21.39
CA LEU A 269 3.62 22.97 22.79
C LEU A 269 4.79 22.01 22.99
N VAL A 270 5.49 22.15 24.12
CA VAL A 270 6.62 21.31 24.50
C VAL A 270 6.42 20.71 25.89
N GLU A 271 6.92 19.50 26.12
CA GLU A 271 6.85 18.82 27.40
C GLU A 271 8.19 18.15 27.78
N PRO A 272 8.48 18.00 29.09
CA PRO A 272 9.65 17.26 29.54
C PRO A 272 9.47 15.75 29.32
N VAL A 273 10.42 15.13 28.60
CA VAL A 273 10.40 13.71 28.27
C VAL A 273 11.77 13.09 28.52
N SER A 274 11.79 11.89 29.09
CA SER A 274 13.00 11.10 29.31
C SER A 274 13.14 9.95 28.30
N GLU A 275 14.34 9.36 28.24
CA GLU A 275 14.60 8.14 27.47
C GLU A 275 13.67 6.99 27.87
N ALA A 276 13.39 6.84 29.17
CA ALA A 276 12.45 5.83 29.66
C ALA A 276 11.03 6.05 29.11
N ARG A 277 10.58 7.30 29.01
CA ARG A 277 9.25 7.63 28.48
C ARG A 277 9.15 7.40 26.98
N LEU A 278 10.19 7.75 26.20
CA LEU A 278 10.25 7.43 24.76
C LEU A 278 10.24 5.92 24.50
N ASN A 279 10.98 5.15 25.29
CA ASN A 279 10.98 3.69 25.16
C ASN A 279 9.59 3.09 25.46
N ARG A 280 8.88 3.61 26.46
CA ARG A 280 7.48 3.22 26.73
C ARG A 280 6.56 3.59 25.58
N GLU A 281 6.66 4.82 25.08
CA GLU A 281 5.85 5.28 23.94
C GLU A 281 6.03 4.38 22.71
N ARG A 282 7.28 3.98 22.40
CA ARG A 282 7.54 3.00 21.35
C ARG A 282 6.83 1.66 21.64
N SER A 283 6.99 1.13 22.85
CA SER A 283 6.33 -0.12 23.24
C SER A 283 4.81 -0.03 23.20
N ASP A 284 4.22 1.12 23.52
CA ASP A 284 2.78 1.35 23.45
C ASP A 284 2.31 1.36 21.99
N ILE A 285 3.06 1.98 21.07
CA ILE A 285 2.79 1.93 19.63
C ILE A 285 2.85 0.49 19.12
N GLU A 286 3.91 -0.25 19.49
CA GLU A 286 4.05 -1.65 19.09
C GLU A 286 2.88 -2.50 19.65
N ALA A 287 2.51 -2.33 20.92
CA ALA A 287 1.41 -3.07 21.55
C ALA A 287 0.02 -2.72 20.99
N GLU A 288 -0.19 -1.48 20.54
CA GLU A 288 -1.48 -1.00 20.04
C GLU A 288 -1.78 -1.47 18.60
N TYR A 289 -0.75 -1.61 17.76
CA TYR A 289 -0.90 -1.85 16.33
C TYR A 289 -0.34 -3.19 15.85
N LEU A 290 0.62 -3.78 16.58
CA LEU A 290 1.35 -4.95 16.11
C LEU A 290 0.96 -6.21 16.87
N TYR A 291 0.84 -7.31 16.12
CA TYR A 291 0.58 -8.66 16.60
C TYR A 291 1.84 -9.50 16.37
N ASP A 292 2.57 -9.84 17.43
CA ASP A 292 3.77 -10.68 17.32
C ASP A 292 3.40 -12.13 16.99
N ILE A 293 3.69 -12.55 15.77
CA ILE A 293 3.46 -13.92 15.31
C ILE A 293 4.75 -14.69 15.54
N THR A 294 4.76 -15.49 16.61
CA THR A 294 5.94 -16.28 17.03
C THR A 294 6.57 -17.01 15.84
N GLY A 295 7.84 -16.73 15.55
CA GLY A 295 8.62 -17.36 14.48
C GLY A 295 8.33 -16.85 13.05
N PHE A 296 7.48 -15.83 12.89
CA PHE A 296 7.16 -15.21 11.59
C PHE A 296 7.37 -13.69 11.58
N GLY A 297 7.23 -13.03 12.74
CA GLY A 297 7.40 -11.58 12.89
C GLY A 297 6.07 -10.87 13.21
N ALA A 298 6.09 -9.54 13.22
CA ALA A 298 4.94 -8.75 13.62
C ALA A 298 4.01 -8.46 12.44
N LEU A 299 2.71 -8.68 12.62
CA LEU A 299 1.65 -8.30 11.69
C LEU A 299 0.88 -7.09 12.20
N MET A 300 0.31 -6.31 11.29
CA MET A 300 -0.65 -5.24 11.59
C MET A 300 -1.84 -5.28 10.64
N GLU A 301 -2.93 -4.62 11.03
CA GLU A 301 -4.07 -4.36 10.15
C GLU A 301 -3.74 -3.32 9.07
N LYS A 302 -3.97 -3.63 7.79
CA LYS A 302 -3.77 -2.69 6.68
C LYS A 302 -4.63 -1.43 6.83
N ALA A 303 -5.87 -1.59 7.32
CA ALA A 303 -6.79 -0.47 7.55
C ALA A 303 -6.27 0.55 8.57
N ARG A 304 -5.42 0.12 9.51
CA ARG A 304 -4.84 0.99 10.55
C ARG A 304 -3.43 1.49 10.21
N LYS A 305 -2.95 1.25 8.97
CA LYS A 305 -1.61 1.65 8.51
C LYS A 305 -1.38 3.16 8.62
N ALA A 306 -2.38 3.96 8.25
CA ALA A 306 -2.28 5.42 8.32
C ALA A 306 -2.09 5.90 9.77
N GLU A 307 -2.94 5.43 10.69
CA GLU A 307 -2.84 5.77 12.12
C GLU A 307 -1.50 5.36 12.73
N PHE A 308 -1.00 4.16 12.40
CA PHE A 308 0.30 3.69 12.83
C PHE A 308 1.44 4.60 12.33
N LEU A 309 1.41 4.99 11.05
CA LEU A 309 2.41 5.88 10.47
C LEU A 309 2.41 7.27 11.12
N ASP A 310 1.23 7.82 11.41
CA ASP A 310 1.10 9.09 12.13
C ASP A 310 1.74 9.02 13.53
N ARG A 311 1.51 7.91 14.25
CA ARG A 311 2.13 7.68 15.57
C ARG A 311 3.64 7.47 15.49
N VAL A 312 4.13 6.75 14.48
CA VAL A 312 5.57 6.51 14.26
C VAL A 312 6.30 7.80 13.88
N GLU A 313 5.72 8.65 13.04
CA GLU A 313 6.34 9.93 12.67
C GLU A 313 6.38 10.90 13.87
N ALA A 314 5.30 10.96 14.65
CA ALA A 314 5.31 11.70 15.92
C ALA A 314 6.43 11.22 16.86
N TYR A 315 6.54 9.90 17.06
CA TYR A 315 7.62 9.31 17.86
C TYR A 315 9.02 9.66 17.32
N LYS A 316 9.21 9.61 16.00
CA LYS A 316 10.49 9.95 15.33
C LYS A 316 10.88 11.41 15.57
N VAL A 317 9.95 12.36 15.46
CA VAL A 317 10.21 13.78 15.73
C VAL A 317 10.62 13.98 17.20
N ARG A 318 9.89 13.35 18.13
CA ARG A 318 10.18 13.43 19.57
C ARG A 318 11.52 12.81 19.92
N LEU A 319 11.83 11.64 19.37
CA LEU A 319 13.12 10.96 19.51
C LEU A 319 14.26 11.85 19.00
N THR A 320 14.05 12.50 17.85
CA THR A 320 15.04 13.41 17.26
C THR A 320 15.28 14.62 18.16
N ALA A 321 14.21 15.28 18.61
CA ALA A 321 14.29 16.43 19.53
C ALA A 321 14.98 16.06 20.84
N HIS A 322 14.60 14.92 21.44
CA HIS A 322 15.22 14.41 22.66
C HIS A 322 16.72 14.14 22.45
N SER A 323 17.07 13.47 21.36
CA SER A 323 18.46 13.14 21.03
C SER A 323 19.32 14.38 20.80
N VAL A 324 18.76 15.43 20.17
CA VAL A 324 19.43 16.74 20.03
C VAL A 324 19.61 17.42 21.39
N GLY A 325 18.56 17.47 22.23
CA GLY A 325 18.66 18.08 23.56
C GLY A 325 19.62 17.33 24.49
N MET A 326 19.62 16.01 24.45
CA MET A 326 20.59 15.19 25.20
C MET A 326 22.02 15.44 24.75
N ARG A 327 22.29 15.57 23.44
CA ARG A 327 23.62 15.95 22.96
C ARG A 327 24.06 17.32 23.49
N LYS A 328 23.15 18.30 23.58
CA LYS A 328 23.45 19.61 24.18
C LYS A 328 23.79 19.49 25.67
N ILE A 329 23.05 18.69 26.43
CA ILE A 329 23.32 18.43 27.86
C ILE A 329 24.69 17.74 28.02
N ILE A 330 24.97 16.71 27.22
CA ILE A 330 26.27 16.04 27.20
C ILE A 330 27.37 17.05 26.90
N GLN A 331 27.17 17.91 25.90
CA GLN A 331 28.17 18.91 25.51
C GLN A 331 28.45 19.92 26.63
N SER A 332 27.42 20.37 27.37
CA SER A 332 27.62 21.30 28.49
C SER A 332 28.25 20.66 29.72
N GLU A 333 28.02 19.37 29.94
CA GLU A 333 28.51 18.63 31.13
C GLU A 333 29.76 17.79 30.85
N LEU A 334 30.25 17.75 29.61
CA LEU A 334 31.30 16.84 29.17
C LEU A 334 32.56 16.91 30.04
N GLU A 335 33.01 18.12 30.35
CA GLU A 335 34.22 18.34 31.16
C GLU A 335 34.05 17.77 32.58
N GLN A 336 32.89 18.00 33.21
CA GLN A 336 32.59 17.47 34.54
C GLN A 336 32.51 15.94 34.51
N ILE A 337 31.86 15.37 33.51
CA ILE A 337 31.73 13.91 33.35
C ILE A 337 33.12 13.27 33.19
N ILE A 338 34.00 13.89 32.39
CA ILE A 338 35.38 13.42 32.23
C ILE A 338 36.13 13.50 33.56
N ASP A 339 36.02 14.61 34.28
CA ASP A 339 36.70 14.79 35.55
C ASP A 339 36.21 13.79 36.62
N ASP A 340 34.92 13.46 36.66
CA ASP A 340 34.34 12.45 37.55
C ASP A 340 34.89 11.05 37.25
N ILE A 341 35.00 10.68 35.96
CA ILE A 341 35.62 9.42 35.52
C ILE A 341 37.10 9.38 35.92
N VAL A 342 37.84 10.47 35.70
CA VAL A 342 39.26 10.58 36.06
C VAL A 342 39.46 10.39 37.57
N VAL A 343 38.65 11.05 38.39
CA VAL A 343 38.70 10.92 39.87
C VAL A 343 38.41 9.48 40.29
N LEU A 344 37.40 8.84 39.70
CA LEU A 344 37.02 7.46 40.00
C LEU A 344 38.15 6.48 39.67
N ILE A 345 38.80 6.63 38.51
CA ILE A 345 39.91 5.78 38.09
C ILE A 345 41.14 5.99 38.98
N ILE A 346 41.52 7.24 39.28
CA ILE A 346 42.67 7.54 40.15
C ILE A 346 42.46 6.99 41.56
N LYS A 347 41.26 7.16 42.13
CA LYS A 347 40.95 6.62 43.47
C LYS A 347 41.12 5.10 43.52
N ARG A 348 40.71 4.40 42.47
CA ARG A 348 40.80 2.95 42.39
C ARG A 348 42.23 2.47 42.11
N ALA A 349 42.97 3.18 41.27
CA ALA A 349 44.38 2.91 41.03
C ALA A 349 45.25 3.13 42.27
N GLY A 350 44.96 4.18 43.05
CA GLY A 350 45.64 4.44 44.32
C GLY A 350 45.41 3.35 45.37
N ALA A 351 44.21 2.74 45.39
CA ALA A 351 43.94 1.58 46.24
C ALA A 351 44.76 0.33 45.84
N ASP A 352 45.09 0.21 44.56
CA ASP A 352 45.91 -0.86 43.99
C ASP A 352 47.43 -0.55 43.97
N GLY A 353 47.84 0.59 44.55
CA GLY A 353 49.25 1.03 44.58
C GLY A 353 49.80 1.55 43.24
N ALA A 354 48.96 1.69 42.21
CA ALA A 354 49.33 2.18 40.89
C ALA A 354 49.31 3.72 40.84
N LYS A 355 50.35 4.32 40.24
CA LYS A 355 50.40 5.76 39.97
C LYS A 355 49.98 6.05 38.52
N ILE A 356 48.89 6.79 38.38
CA ILE A 356 48.37 7.21 37.08
C ILE A 356 48.57 8.72 36.93
N ASP A 357 49.07 9.12 35.77
CA ASP A 357 49.15 10.53 35.37
C ASP A 357 47.74 11.05 35.05
N ARG A 358 47.29 12.05 35.83
CA ARG A 358 45.95 12.63 35.72
C ARG A 358 45.73 13.33 34.38
N GLU A 359 46.73 14.06 33.87
CA GLU A 359 46.58 14.81 32.62
C GLU A 359 46.54 13.87 31.43
N LYS A 360 47.44 12.89 31.37
CA LYS A 360 47.43 11.88 30.30
C LYS A 360 46.14 11.05 30.28
N LEU A 361 45.59 10.71 31.44
CA LEU A 361 44.31 10.01 31.52
C LEU A 361 43.17 10.89 30.99
N ARG A 362 43.14 12.15 31.40
CA ARG A 362 42.12 13.10 30.95
C ARG A 362 42.17 13.31 29.44
N ASP A 363 43.35 13.47 28.86
CA ASP A 363 43.54 13.62 27.41
C ASP A 363 43.23 12.33 26.64
N GLY A 364 43.56 11.16 27.20
CA GLY A 364 43.19 9.85 26.66
C GLY A 364 41.67 9.63 26.61
N ILE A 365 40.94 10.06 27.64
CA ILE A 365 39.47 10.05 27.64
C ILE A 365 38.95 11.03 26.59
N LYS A 366 39.42 12.29 26.59
CA LYS A 366 38.98 13.34 25.65
C LYS A 366 39.16 12.94 24.18
N SER A 367 40.29 12.32 23.85
CA SER A 367 40.62 11.90 22.47
C SER A 367 39.82 10.68 21.99
N LYS A 368 39.30 9.85 22.90
CA LYS A 368 38.43 8.69 22.59
C LYS A 368 36.94 9.01 22.64
N THR A 369 36.57 10.16 23.19
CA THR A 369 35.17 10.52 23.36
C THR A 369 34.55 11.00 22.05
N ASP A 370 34.07 10.04 21.25
CA ASP A 370 32.96 10.19 20.28
C ASP A 370 31.62 10.59 20.95
N LEU A 371 31.69 11.20 22.14
CA LEU A 371 30.53 11.59 22.94
C LEU A 371 29.75 12.75 22.30
N LYS A 372 30.42 13.55 21.45
CA LYS A 372 29.83 14.66 20.71
C LYS A 372 29.06 14.19 19.46
N ASP A 373 29.57 13.18 18.77
CA ASP A 373 29.17 12.83 17.40
C ASP A 373 28.55 11.43 17.24
N GLY A 374 28.06 10.84 18.34
CA GLY A 374 27.37 9.54 18.27
C GLY A 374 26.19 9.56 17.29
N GLU A 375 26.00 8.43 16.58
CA GLU A 375 25.05 8.23 15.46
C GLU A 375 23.72 8.97 15.65
N ALA A 376 23.30 9.69 14.61
CA ALA A 376 22.03 10.40 14.58
C ALA A 376 20.86 9.44 14.87
N PRO A 377 19.84 9.88 15.63
CA PRO A 377 18.67 9.04 15.85
C PRO A 377 17.98 8.77 14.51
N PHE A 378 17.48 7.55 14.35
CA PHE A 378 16.65 7.21 13.21
C PHE A 378 15.53 6.26 13.60
N VAL A 379 14.45 6.34 12.84
CA VAL A 379 13.32 5.41 12.90
C VAL A 379 13.06 4.93 11.48
N ARG A 380 13.09 3.62 11.27
CA ARG A 380 12.87 2.96 9.98
C ARG A 380 11.75 1.96 10.11
N HIS A 381 10.90 1.88 9.09
CA HIS A 381 9.87 0.86 9.00
C HIS A 381 9.90 0.17 7.63
N VAL A 382 9.53 -1.11 7.59
CA VAL A 382 9.37 -1.87 6.34
C VAL A 382 8.02 -2.59 6.40
N PHE A 383 7.24 -2.48 5.32
CA PHE A 383 6.00 -3.22 5.15
C PHE A 383 6.20 -4.33 4.12
N LYS A 384 5.73 -5.54 4.44
CA LYS A 384 5.69 -6.66 3.50
C LYS A 384 4.29 -7.24 3.52
N ASP A 385 3.72 -7.53 2.36
CA ASP A 385 2.46 -8.24 2.31
C ASP A 385 2.63 -9.67 2.81
N VAL A 386 1.62 -10.18 3.51
CA VAL A 386 1.49 -11.63 3.72
C VAL A 386 1.32 -12.23 2.33
N THR A 387 2.01 -13.32 2.02
CA THR A 387 1.90 -13.99 0.72
C THR A 387 0.84 -15.08 0.75
N HIS A 388 0.38 -15.50 -0.44
CA HIS A 388 -0.55 -16.61 -0.57
C HIS A 388 0.04 -17.92 0.00
N GLU A 389 1.32 -18.20 -0.23
CA GLU A 389 1.99 -19.40 0.31
C GLU A 389 1.95 -19.42 1.85
N GLN A 390 2.08 -18.26 2.48
CA GLN A 390 1.98 -18.15 3.94
C GLN A 390 0.56 -18.43 4.44
N THR A 391 -0.49 -18.03 3.72
CA THR A 391 -1.87 -18.35 4.16
C THR A 391 -2.23 -19.81 3.98
N GLN A 392 -1.59 -20.52 3.04
CA GLN A 392 -1.74 -21.97 2.94
C GLN A 392 -1.10 -22.71 4.13
N ASP A 393 -0.07 -22.15 4.76
CA ASP A 393 0.57 -22.72 5.94
C ASP A 393 -0.39 -22.75 7.15
N ALA A 394 -0.81 -23.95 7.55
CA ALA A 394 -1.67 -24.18 8.70
C ALA A 394 -1.03 -23.74 10.03
N ALA A 395 0.30 -23.87 10.16
CA ALA A 395 1.01 -23.43 11.36
C ALA A 395 1.03 -21.91 11.44
N PHE A 396 1.23 -21.21 10.32
CA PHE A 396 1.12 -19.76 10.26
C PHE A 396 -0.28 -19.29 10.67
N ARG A 397 -1.33 -19.81 10.02
CA ARG A 397 -2.74 -19.45 10.33
C ARG A 397 -3.07 -19.64 11.81
N LYS A 398 -2.71 -20.77 12.39
CA LYS A 398 -2.93 -21.06 13.81
C LYS A 398 -2.21 -20.06 14.73
N ARG A 399 -1.01 -19.62 14.38
CA ARG A 399 -0.27 -18.61 15.16
C ARG A 399 -0.89 -17.23 15.01
N VAL A 400 -1.36 -16.86 13.82
CA VAL A 400 -2.13 -15.62 13.60
C VAL A 400 -3.41 -15.62 14.43
N ASP A 401 -4.21 -16.68 14.38
CA ASP A 401 -5.46 -16.77 15.15
C ASP A 401 -5.25 -16.73 16.67
N LYS A 402 -4.09 -17.21 17.14
CA LYS A 402 -3.70 -17.15 18.55
C LYS A 402 -3.24 -15.76 18.96
N ALA A 403 -2.46 -15.07 18.13
CA ALA A 403 -1.87 -13.78 18.44
C ALA A 403 -2.86 -12.61 18.28
N VAL A 404 -3.76 -12.69 17.29
CA VAL A 404 -4.72 -11.61 17.01
C VAL A 404 -5.89 -11.66 18.01
N PRO A 405 -6.15 -10.57 18.76
CA PRO A 405 -7.22 -10.54 19.77
C PRO A 405 -8.61 -10.88 19.18
N GLY A 406 -9.45 -11.56 19.97
CA GLY A 406 -10.77 -12.00 19.50
C GLY A 406 -11.72 -10.87 19.06
N ALA A 407 -11.60 -9.67 19.64
CA ALA A 407 -12.34 -8.49 19.18
C ALA A 407 -11.87 -8.03 17.79
N VAL A 408 -10.56 -8.07 17.54
CA VAL A 408 -9.96 -7.75 16.23
C VAL A 408 -10.35 -8.79 15.19
N ARG A 409 -10.29 -10.10 15.53
CA ARG A 409 -10.75 -11.16 14.62
C ARG A 409 -12.22 -11.02 14.22
N ARG A 410 -13.09 -10.67 15.16
CA ARG A 410 -14.51 -10.37 14.86
C ARG A 410 -14.67 -9.17 13.92
N ARG A 411 -13.89 -8.10 14.12
CA ARG A 411 -13.88 -6.93 13.24
C ARG A 411 -13.35 -7.25 11.84
N LEU A 412 -12.26 -8.03 11.76
CA LEU A 412 -11.65 -8.40 10.49
C LEU A 412 -12.49 -9.42 9.70
N GLY A 413 -13.27 -10.26 10.39
CA GLY A 413 -13.88 -11.43 9.79
C GLY A 413 -12.81 -12.40 9.32
N ALA A 414 -12.96 -12.93 8.10
CA ALA A 414 -11.86 -13.60 7.42
C ALA A 414 -10.73 -12.57 7.15
N TRP A 415 -9.57 -12.76 7.77
CA TRP A 415 -8.44 -11.83 7.63
C TRP A 415 -7.63 -12.05 6.34
N PHE A 416 -7.86 -13.19 5.69
CA PHE A 416 -7.51 -13.48 4.32
C PHE A 416 -8.73 -14.14 3.67
N ASP A 417 -8.94 -13.86 2.39
CA ASP A 417 -9.99 -14.49 1.60
C ASP A 417 -9.35 -15.16 0.38
N GLU A 418 -9.73 -16.41 0.14
CA GLU A 418 -9.34 -17.19 -1.02
C GLU A 418 -10.57 -17.40 -1.90
N PHE A 419 -10.52 -16.82 -3.10
CA PHE A 419 -11.61 -16.89 -4.06
C PHE A 419 -11.25 -17.84 -5.21
N THR A 420 -12.18 -18.73 -5.56
CA THR A 420 -12.09 -19.60 -6.75
C THR A 420 -12.42 -18.81 -8.03
N ALA A 421 -13.17 -17.70 -7.88
CA ALA A 421 -13.47 -16.66 -8.86
C ALA A 421 -13.98 -15.41 -8.10
N ALA A 422 -13.95 -14.25 -8.76
CA ALA A 422 -14.60 -13.02 -8.32
C ALA A 422 -15.93 -13.27 -7.61
N LYS A 423 -16.06 -12.86 -6.34
CA LYS A 423 -17.38 -12.99 -5.69
C LYS A 423 -18.29 -11.96 -6.31
N GLU A 424 -19.36 -12.44 -6.94
CA GLU A 424 -20.58 -11.65 -7.09
C GLU A 424 -20.94 -11.14 -5.68
N ALA A 425 -20.93 -9.81 -5.48
CA ALA A 425 -21.34 -9.24 -4.21
C ALA A 425 -22.77 -9.76 -3.91
N PRO A 426 -23.04 -10.24 -2.68
CA PRO A 426 -24.37 -10.75 -2.37
C PRO A 426 -25.40 -9.66 -2.65
N ALA A 427 -26.48 -10.03 -3.35
CA ALA A 427 -27.59 -9.13 -3.61
C ALA A 427 -28.07 -8.54 -2.27
N PRO A 428 -28.32 -7.22 -2.17
CA PRO A 428 -28.84 -6.62 -0.96
C PRO A 428 -30.25 -7.15 -0.71
N GLY A 429 -30.41 -8.08 0.26
CA GLY A 429 -31.72 -8.58 0.69
C GLY A 429 -31.84 -10.06 1.06
N GLY A 430 -30.78 -10.88 0.99
CA GLY A 430 -30.84 -12.28 1.42
C GLY A 430 -30.55 -12.45 2.91
N ASP A 431 -31.55 -12.25 3.78
CA ASP A 431 -31.47 -12.67 5.17
C ASP A 431 -31.20 -14.18 5.23
N ALA A 432 -30.10 -14.56 5.90
CA ALA A 432 -29.84 -15.94 6.25
C ALA A 432 -30.85 -16.36 7.32
N GLU A 433 -31.95 -17.00 6.89
CA GLU A 433 -32.75 -17.83 7.78
C GLU A 433 -31.86 -18.92 8.37
N ALA A 434 -31.53 -18.74 9.66
CA ALA A 434 -30.97 -19.78 10.49
C ALA A 434 -31.96 -20.95 10.55
N SER A 435 -31.60 -22.08 9.97
CA SER A 435 -32.29 -23.36 10.20
C SER A 435 -31.48 -24.18 11.22
N VAL A 436 -32.20 -24.46 12.32
CA VAL A 436 -31.99 -25.34 13.49
C VAL A 436 -30.85 -26.36 13.42
#